data_AF-A0A932LGR0-F1
#
_entry.id   AF-A0A932LGR0-F1
#
_cell.length_a   1.000
_cell.length_b   1.000
_cell.length_c   1.000
_cell.angle_alpha   90.00
_cell.angle_beta   90.00
_cell.angle_gamma   90.00
#
_symmetry.space_group_name_H-M   'P 1'
#
loop_
_entity.id
_entity.type
_entity.pdbx_description
1 polymer ?
#
loop_
_entity_poly.entity_id
_entity_poly.type
_entity_poly.pdbx_seq_one_letter_code
_entity_poly.pdbx_strand_id
1 'polypeptide(L)'
;AICDLVLTTEFGPSVAVRGVVRDDAGRPVSEVVVTYSIAFHHDGVPRPETLGIRPDHDRTGPDGRFEASCELTLRGPRPSFLVAFDDEGTRMAIRLVPAEQLELPQELQLQPTCLVRATLELEGGDPRELPHFMVSWTDPEGRAFTPGIGVDTEAEAGRLRGQVIGRVPPGVYQLQVGKTAQSQAVSIPFEVKSGTRELDLGTHELRISTLAALRGQPAPELAVHAWRPGEPKRLTDLRGKVVVLDFWGYWCVPCLEQMPALMAIAEKFRDQPVVWVAVHTPNVKDFQELDDKLAAVRERLWRGQPLPFATIIDAPDEQDEQHGATATRYGIQLWPTLVVIDQNGNVVDTVAKERLEETLRRLLGR
;
A
#
# COMPACT_ATOMS: atom_id res chain seq x y z
N ALA A 1 -23.05 -3.33 17.76
CA ALA A 1 -23.54 -3.34 16.36
C ALA A 1 -23.19 -1.97 15.79
N ILE A 2 -22.00 -1.72 15.27
CA ILE A 2 -21.26 -2.44 14.23
C ILE A 2 -19.77 -2.40 14.61
N CYS A 3 -19.19 -3.56 14.90
CA CYS A 3 -17.73 -3.76 14.99
C CYS A 3 -17.19 -4.35 13.67
N ASP A 4 -17.93 -4.23 12.57
CA ASP A 4 -17.70 -4.97 11.33
C ASP A 4 -17.17 -4.09 10.19
N LEU A 5 -16.36 -3.08 10.49
CA LEU A 5 -15.60 -2.36 9.46
C LEU A 5 -14.10 -2.36 9.75
N VAL A 6 -13.57 -3.53 10.11
CA VAL A 6 -12.35 -3.98 9.44
C VAL A 6 -12.64 -3.87 7.94
N LEU A 7 -11.67 -3.49 7.11
CA LEU A 7 -11.71 -3.77 5.67
C LEU A 7 -11.76 -5.29 5.49
N THR A 8 -12.89 -5.90 5.83
CA THR A 8 -13.31 -7.15 5.26
C THR A 8 -13.55 -6.77 3.81
N THR A 9 -12.72 -7.25 2.89
CA THR A 9 -13.31 -7.86 1.71
C THR A 9 -14.50 -8.66 2.22
N GLU A 10 -15.70 -8.10 2.13
CA GLU A 10 -16.91 -8.88 2.40
C GLU A 10 -16.87 -9.94 1.32
N PHE A 11 -16.44 -11.12 1.74
CA PHE A 11 -16.27 -12.24 0.85
C PHE A 11 -17.66 -12.69 0.43
N GLY A 12 -17.88 -12.78 -0.88
CA GLY A 12 -19.07 -13.35 -1.46
C GLY A 12 -19.15 -14.86 -1.20
N PRO A 13 -20.10 -15.57 -1.83
CA PRO A 13 -20.20 -17.01 -1.68
C PRO A 13 -18.86 -17.69 -2.03
N SER A 14 -18.49 -18.69 -1.23
CA SER A 14 -17.32 -19.52 -1.49
C SER A 14 -17.63 -20.58 -2.54
N VAL A 15 -16.67 -20.82 -3.44
CA VAL A 15 -16.70 -21.88 -4.44
C VAL A 15 -15.71 -22.97 -4.01
N ALA A 16 -16.16 -24.22 -3.98
CA ALA A 16 -15.29 -25.35 -3.75
C ALA A 16 -14.48 -25.66 -5.01
N VAL A 17 -13.17 -25.40 -4.96
CA VAL A 17 -12.23 -25.71 -6.03
C VAL A 17 -11.61 -27.08 -5.75
N ARG A 18 -11.76 -28.01 -6.67
CA ARG A 18 -11.27 -29.38 -6.53
C ARG A 18 -10.21 -29.69 -7.54
N GLY A 19 -9.25 -30.53 -7.18
CA GLY A 19 -8.22 -30.91 -8.12
C GLY A 19 -7.29 -32.01 -7.63
N VAL A 20 -6.22 -32.23 -8.39
CA VAL A 20 -5.14 -33.14 -8.08
C VAL A 20 -3.81 -32.40 -8.20
N VAL A 21 -2.91 -32.64 -7.24
CA VAL A 21 -1.51 -32.22 -7.32
C VAL A 21 -0.66 -33.41 -7.79
N ARG A 22 0.21 -33.17 -8.79
CA ARG A 22 1.11 -34.17 -9.37
C ARG A 22 2.57 -33.73 -9.32
N ASP A 23 3.49 -34.70 -9.24
CA ASP A 23 4.93 -34.49 -9.44
C ASP A 23 5.30 -34.50 -10.93
N ASP A 24 6.53 -34.15 -11.29
CA ASP A 24 7.01 -34.07 -12.68
C ASP A 24 6.83 -35.36 -13.50
N ALA A 25 6.63 -36.51 -12.82
CA ALA A 25 6.36 -37.81 -13.44
C ALA A 25 4.86 -38.12 -13.58
N GLY A 26 3.98 -37.15 -13.25
CA GLY A 26 2.53 -37.28 -13.28
C GLY A 26 1.95 -38.07 -12.11
N ARG A 27 2.73 -38.38 -11.08
CA ARG A 27 2.25 -39.16 -9.92
C ARG A 27 1.58 -38.23 -8.90
N PRO A 28 0.48 -38.64 -8.27
CA PRO A 28 -0.17 -37.82 -7.25
C PRO A 28 0.74 -37.58 -6.04
N VAL A 29 0.64 -36.41 -5.42
CA VAL A 29 1.46 -36.01 -4.27
C VAL A 29 0.57 -35.68 -3.08
N SER A 30 0.73 -36.41 -1.97
CA SER A 30 -0.01 -36.19 -0.72
C SER A 30 0.69 -35.19 0.21
N GLU A 31 -0.04 -34.67 1.20
CA GLU A 31 0.46 -33.74 2.22
C GLU A 31 0.99 -32.41 1.66
N VAL A 32 0.63 -32.05 0.43
CA VAL A 32 0.99 -30.78 -0.20
C VAL A 32 -0.01 -29.73 0.24
N VAL A 33 0.50 -28.57 0.63
CA VAL A 33 -0.32 -27.42 0.99
C VAL A 33 -0.89 -26.80 -0.27
N VAL A 34 -2.21 -26.66 -0.36
CA VAL A 34 -2.89 -25.96 -1.45
C VAL A 34 -3.59 -24.72 -0.92
N THR A 35 -3.34 -23.59 -1.55
CA THR A 35 -3.94 -22.30 -1.21
C THR A 35 -4.38 -21.57 -2.47
N TYR A 36 -5.12 -20.49 -2.29
CA TYR A 36 -5.56 -19.63 -3.37
C TYR A 36 -5.35 -18.15 -3.06
N SER A 37 -5.21 -17.36 -4.11
CA SER A 37 -5.18 -15.90 -4.06
C SER A 37 -5.96 -15.34 -5.23
N ILE A 38 -6.81 -14.34 -4.99
CA ILE A 38 -7.49 -13.61 -6.06
C ILE A 38 -6.46 -12.82 -6.87
N ALA A 39 -6.56 -12.85 -8.20
CA ALA A 39 -5.70 -12.07 -9.08
C ALA A 39 -6.20 -10.62 -9.19
N PHE A 40 -5.27 -9.66 -9.22
CA PHE A 40 -5.56 -8.25 -9.45
C PHE A 40 -4.87 -7.75 -10.73
N HIS A 41 -5.56 -6.89 -11.47
CA HIS A 41 -4.96 -6.16 -12.60
C HIS A 41 -4.11 -4.99 -12.10
N HIS A 42 -2.98 -4.77 -12.76
CA HIS A 42 -2.00 -3.77 -12.40
C HIS A 42 -2.36 -2.37 -12.95
N ASP A 43 -3.42 -1.74 -12.45
CA ASP A 43 -3.84 -0.38 -12.84
C ASP A 43 -3.00 0.72 -12.15
N GLY A 44 -1.73 0.43 -11.83
CA GLY A 44 -0.77 1.40 -11.29
C GLY A 44 -0.87 1.70 -9.78
N VAL A 45 -1.86 1.14 -9.07
CA VAL A 45 -1.97 1.24 -7.60
C VAL A 45 -2.13 -0.15 -7.00
N PRO A 46 -1.06 -0.75 -6.44
CA PRO A 46 -1.17 -1.96 -5.64
C PRO A 46 -2.05 -1.65 -4.43
N ARG A 47 -3.20 -2.31 -4.30
CA ARG A 47 -3.94 -2.27 -3.03
C ARG A 47 -3.34 -3.33 -2.12
N PRO A 48 -3.10 -3.03 -0.83
CA PRO A 48 -2.56 -3.97 0.15
C PRO A 48 -3.61 -4.99 0.59
N GLU A 49 -4.41 -5.51 -0.34
CA GLU A 49 -5.07 -6.80 -0.17
C GLU A 49 -4.02 -7.87 -0.47
N THR A 50 -2.96 -7.85 0.35
CA THR A 50 -2.07 -8.98 0.52
C THR A 50 -2.96 -10.12 0.95
N LEU A 51 -3.35 -10.98 0.01
CA LEU A 51 -3.85 -12.30 0.32
C LEU A 51 -2.67 -13.04 0.93
N GLY A 52 -2.46 -12.77 2.23
CA GLY A 52 -1.77 -13.67 3.10
C GLY A 52 -2.39 -15.03 2.84
N ILE A 53 -1.53 -15.99 2.53
CA ILE A 53 -1.87 -17.40 2.53
C ILE A 53 -2.75 -17.63 3.77
N ARG A 54 -4.01 -18.00 3.57
CA ARG A 54 -4.92 -18.18 4.70
C ARG A 54 -4.32 -19.19 5.67
N PRO A 55 -4.44 -19.00 6.99
CA PRO A 55 -3.99 -19.99 7.97
C PRO A 55 -4.67 -21.37 7.76
N ASP A 56 -5.86 -21.38 7.16
CA ASP A 56 -6.60 -22.57 6.78
C ASP A 56 -6.10 -23.04 5.41
N HIS A 57 -5.07 -23.88 5.42
CA HIS A 57 -4.56 -24.48 4.20
C HIS A 57 -5.09 -25.91 4.08
N ASP A 58 -5.71 -26.23 2.95
CA ASP A 58 -6.14 -27.59 2.67
C ASP A 58 -4.93 -28.40 2.16
N ARG A 59 -4.72 -29.58 2.74
CA ARG A 59 -3.68 -30.51 2.30
C ARG A 59 -4.23 -31.55 1.35
N THR A 60 -3.40 -31.98 0.41
CA THR A 60 -3.77 -33.07 -0.48
C THR A 60 -3.87 -34.39 0.28
N GLY A 61 -4.90 -35.17 -0.03
CA GLY A 61 -5.06 -36.54 0.44
C GLY A 61 -4.04 -37.52 -0.16
N PRO A 62 -4.07 -38.80 0.24
CA PRO A 62 -3.13 -39.84 -0.23
C PRO A 62 -3.11 -40.06 -1.75
N ASP A 63 -4.20 -39.72 -2.44
CA ASP A 63 -4.35 -39.79 -3.90
C ASP A 63 -4.05 -38.45 -4.60
N GLY A 64 -3.43 -37.51 -3.88
CA GLY A 64 -3.07 -36.18 -4.34
C GLY A 64 -4.25 -35.23 -4.55
N ARG A 65 -5.48 -35.63 -4.17
CA ARG A 65 -6.67 -34.78 -4.33
C ARG A 65 -6.75 -33.71 -3.26
N PHE A 66 -7.24 -32.55 -3.65
CA PHE A 66 -7.59 -31.46 -2.73
C PHE A 66 -9.00 -30.94 -3.02
N GLU A 67 -9.59 -30.32 -2.01
CA GLU A 67 -10.77 -29.47 -2.10
C GLU A 67 -10.44 -28.21 -1.30
N ALA A 68 -10.45 -27.05 -1.97
CA ALA A 68 -10.12 -25.76 -1.37
C ALA A 68 -11.30 -24.80 -1.51
N SER A 69 -11.62 -24.06 -0.46
CA SER A 69 -12.73 -23.09 -0.47
C SER A 69 -12.26 -21.73 -0.97
N CYS A 70 -12.57 -21.38 -2.22
CA CYS A 70 -12.20 -20.10 -2.83
C CYS A 70 -13.32 -19.07 -2.65
N GLU A 71 -13.06 -17.98 -1.94
CA GLU A 71 -14.04 -16.92 -1.74
C GLU A 71 -14.10 -15.95 -2.94
N LEU A 72 -15.33 -15.70 -3.42
CA LEU A 72 -15.57 -14.75 -4.51
C LEU A 72 -15.62 -13.32 -3.99
N THR A 73 -15.29 -12.34 -4.82
CA THR A 73 -15.42 -10.92 -4.46
C THR A 73 -16.82 -10.40 -4.79
N LEU A 74 -17.36 -9.45 -4.02
CA LEU A 74 -18.66 -8.81 -4.29
C LEU A 74 -18.76 -8.10 -5.66
N ARG A 75 -17.61 -7.82 -6.30
CA ARG A 75 -17.55 -7.21 -7.64
C ARG A 75 -17.69 -8.22 -8.78
N GLY A 76 -18.03 -9.47 -8.46
CA GLY A 76 -18.17 -10.56 -9.42
C GLY A 76 -16.96 -11.51 -9.42
N PRO A 77 -17.07 -12.60 -10.19
CA PRO A 77 -16.05 -13.65 -10.25
C PRO A 77 -14.78 -13.11 -10.91
N ARG A 78 -13.64 -13.23 -10.23
CA ARG A 78 -12.31 -12.81 -10.72
C ARG A 78 -11.41 -14.03 -10.92
N PRO A 79 -10.47 -13.98 -11.88
CA PRO A 79 -9.49 -15.04 -12.02
C PRO A 79 -8.70 -15.19 -10.71
N SER A 80 -8.35 -16.42 -10.37
CA SER A 80 -7.70 -16.75 -9.09
C SER A 80 -6.45 -17.60 -9.33
N PHE A 81 -5.41 -17.35 -8.55
CA PHE A 81 -4.24 -18.19 -8.49
C PHE A 81 -4.49 -19.34 -7.53
N LEU A 82 -4.27 -20.56 -8.00
CA LEU A 82 -4.05 -21.73 -7.17
C LEU A 82 -2.56 -21.94 -7.02
N VAL A 83 -2.13 -22.13 -5.78
CA VAL A 83 -0.74 -22.36 -5.44
C VAL A 83 -0.65 -23.62 -4.60
N ALA A 84 0.21 -24.54 -5.03
CA ALA A 84 0.53 -25.73 -4.25
C ALA A 84 2.01 -25.74 -3.94
N PHE A 85 2.40 -26.03 -2.69
CA PHE A 85 3.80 -26.10 -2.28
C PHE A 85 4.02 -27.15 -1.20
N ASP A 86 5.21 -27.75 -1.20
CA ASP A 86 5.64 -28.63 -0.12
C ASP A 86 6.05 -27.82 1.13
N ASP A 87 6.14 -28.50 2.28
CA ASP A 87 6.45 -27.84 3.56
C ASP A 87 7.80 -27.10 3.56
N GLU A 88 8.74 -27.52 2.71
CA GLU A 88 10.06 -26.89 2.57
C GLU A 88 10.09 -25.79 1.49
N GLY A 89 9.01 -25.60 0.72
CA GLY A 89 8.94 -24.68 -0.42
C GLY A 89 9.90 -25.02 -1.57
N THR A 90 10.47 -26.24 -1.59
CA THR A 90 11.40 -26.71 -2.62
C THR A 90 10.69 -27.11 -3.89
N ARG A 91 9.38 -27.37 -3.81
CA ARG A 91 8.53 -27.65 -4.97
C ARG A 91 7.28 -26.80 -4.89
N MET A 92 6.93 -26.17 -6.02
CA MET A 92 5.75 -25.32 -6.11
C MET A 92 5.07 -25.47 -7.47
N ALA A 93 3.75 -25.29 -7.48
CA ALA A 93 2.92 -25.12 -8.66
C ALA A 93 2.16 -23.80 -8.52
N ILE A 94 2.13 -23.00 -9.58
CA ILE A 94 1.27 -21.82 -9.66
C ILE A 94 0.41 -21.98 -10.91
N ARG A 95 -0.90 -21.85 -10.75
CA ARG A 95 -1.84 -21.91 -11.86
C ARG A 95 -2.84 -20.78 -11.72
N LEU A 96 -2.97 -19.98 -12.77
CA LEU A 96 -4.12 -19.10 -12.87
C LEU A 96 -5.34 -19.89 -13.35
N VAL A 97 -6.46 -19.73 -12.64
CA VAL A 97 -7.75 -20.30 -12.95
C VAL A 97 -8.71 -19.17 -13.30
N PRO A 98 -9.22 -19.11 -14.55
CA PRO A 98 -10.29 -18.20 -14.92
C PRO A 98 -11.52 -18.41 -14.04
N ALA A 99 -12.27 -17.35 -13.81
CA ALA A 99 -13.33 -17.36 -12.80
C ALA A 99 -14.46 -18.35 -13.16
N GLU A 100 -14.74 -18.51 -14.46
CA GLU A 100 -15.69 -19.46 -15.04
C GLU A 100 -15.23 -20.92 -14.99
N GLN A 101 -13.96 -21.18 -14.64
CA GLN A 101 -13.38 -22.52 -14.55
C GLN A 101 -13.14 -22.99 -13.12
N LEU A 102 -13.44 -22.17 -12.10
CA LEU A 102 -13.14 -22.49 -10.69
C LEU A 102 -13.77 -23.81 -10.22
N GLU A 103 -14.96 -24.15 -10.70
CA GLU A 103 -15.66 -25.39 -10.34
C GLU A 103 -15.21 -26.62 -11.13
N LEU A 104 -14.44 -26.42 -12.21
CA LEU A 104 -13.90 -27.53 -12.99
C LEU A 104 -12.74 -28.20 -12.24
N PRO A 105 -12.51 -29.51 -12.43
CA PRO A 105 -11.35 -30.18 -11.85
C PRO A 105 -10.03 -29.53 -12.30
N GLN A 106 -9.23 -29.11 -11.33
CA GLN A 106 -7.94 -28.49 -11.55
C GLN A 106 -6.81 -29.51 -11.45
N GLU A 107 -5.74 -29.29 -12.21
CA GLU A 107 -4.50 -30.06 -12.07
C GLU A 107 -3.34 -29.10 -11.80
N LEU A 108 -2.60 -29.38 -10.73
CA LEU A 108 -1.43 -28.61 -10.30
C LEU A 108 -0.20 -29.49 -10.43
N GLN A 109 0.79 -28.98 -11.18
CA GLN A 109 2.01 -29.70 -11.49
C GLN A 109 3.14 -29.12 -10.63
N LEU A 110 3.58 -29.83 -9.61
CA LEU A 110 4.69 -29.42 -8.75
C LEU A 110 5.99 -29.48 -9.54
N GLN A 111 6.71 -28.36 -9.51
CA GLN A 111 8.02 -28.22 -10.15
C GLN A 111 9.07 -27.80 -9.12
N PRO A 112 10.35 -28.19 -9.30
CA PRO A 112 11.43 -27.70 -8.45
C PRO A 112 11.53 -26.17 -8.48
N THR A 113 11.66 -25.55 -7.31
CA THR A 113 11.77 -24.10 -7.20
C THR A 113 13.22 -23.62 -7.34
N CYS A 114 13.38 -22.46 -7.98
CA CYS A 114 14.59 -21.66 -8.00
C CYS A 114 14.61 -20.72 -6.80
N LEU A 115 15.75 -20.65 -6.11
CA LEU A 115 16.00 -19.63 -5.11
C LEU A 115 16.41 -18.33 -5.79
N VAL A 116 15.55 -17.32 -5.73
CA VAL A 116 15.78 -16.00 -6.30
C VAL A 116 16.28 -15.06 -5.21
N ARG A 117 17.34 -14.31 -5.53
CA ARG A 117 17.88 -13.25 -4.67
C ARG A 117 17.95 -11.93 -5.41
N ALA A 118 17.72 -10.84 -4.70
CA ALA A 118 18.01 -9.50 -5.18
C ALA A 118 18.47 -8.63 -4.01
N THR A 119 19.39 -7.70 -4.29
CA THR A 119 19.75 -6.62 -3.36
C THR A 119 19.06 -5.34 -3.81
N LEU A 120 18.38 -4.66 -2.89
CA LEU A 120 17.77 -3.36 -3.10
C LEU A 120 18.48 -2.34 -2.24
N GLU A 121 18.83 -1.17 -2.80
CA GLU A 121 19.59 -0.15 -2.09
C GLU A 121 18.90 1.21 -2.19
N LEU A 122 18.73 1.90 -1.07
CA LEU A 122 18.19 3.26 -1.05
C LEU A 122 19.17 4.18 -0.33
N GLU A 123 19.73 5.13 -1.07
CA GLU A 123 20.59 6.19 -0.52
C GLU A 123 19.74 7.32 0.08
N GLY A 124 20.09 7.81 1.27
CA GLY A 124 19.41 8.91 1.94
C GLY A 124 18.08 8.56 2.62
N GLY A 125 17.72 7.27 2.72
CA GLY A 125 16.54 6.82 3.47
C GLY A 125 16.70 6.96 5.00
N ASP A 126 15.60 7.16 5.73
CA ASP A 126 15.65 7.14 7.21
C ASP A 126 15.64 5.67 7.66
N PRO A 127 16.70 5.20 8.37
CA PRO A 127 16.80 3.82 8.82
C PRO A 127 15.70 3.38 9.81
N ARG A 128 14.94 4.32 10.37
CA ARG A 128 13.80 4.04 11.27
C ARG A 128 12.50 3.76 10.52
N GLU A 129 12.50 3.90 9.21
CA GLU A 129 11.34 3.77 8.34
C GLU A 129 11.70 2.85 7.16
N LEU A 130 12.03 1.61 7.53
CA LEU A 130 12.37 0.55 6.59
C LEU A 130 11.18 0.33 5.62
N PRO A 131 11.41 0.34 4.29
CA PRO A 131 10.33 0.16 3.34
C PRO A 131 9.68 -1.22 3.53
N HIS A 132 8.36 -1.29 3.42
CA HIS A 132 7.67 -2.57 3.26
C HIS A 132 7.92 -3.05 1.83
N PHE A 133 8.72 -4.10 1.69
CA PHE A 133 9.05 -4.70 0.40
C PHE A 133 8.01 -5.79 0.07
N MET A 134 7.49 -5.80 -1.16
CA MET A 134 6.52 -6.81 -1.62
C MET A 134 6.92 -7.33 -2.99
N VAL A 135 7.22 -8.63 -3.12
CA VAL A 135 7.58 -9.24 -4.41
C VAL A 135 6.37 -9.87 -5.08
N SER A 136 6.00 -9.40 -6.26
CA SER A 136 4.81 -9.89 -6.97
C SER A 136 5.15 -10.58 -8.29
N TRP A 137 4.97 -11.90 -8.35
CA TRP A 137 4.81 -12.67 -9.59
C TRP A 137 3.83 -11.97 -10.53
N THR A 138 4.16 -11.83 -11.81
CA THR A 138 3.24 -11.24 -12.80
C THR A 138 3.20 -12.13 -14.03
N ASP A 139 2.00 -12.49 -14.49
CA ASP A 139 1.86 -13.26 -15.73
C ASP A 139 1.97 -12.40 -17.00
N PRO A 140 2.03 -13.04 -18.19
CA PRO A 140 2.06 -12.33 -19.46
C PRO A 140 0.86 -11.40 -19.74
N GLU A 141 -0.23 -11.52 -18.97
CA GLU A 141 -1.44 -10.71 -19.07
C GLU A 141 -1.48 -9.59 -18.00
N GLY A 142 -0.40 -9.43 -17.22
CA GLY A 142 -0.24 -8.34 -16.23
C GLY A 142 -0.91 -8.60 -14.88
N ARG A 143 -1.31 -9.84 -14.58
CA ARG A 143 -1.94 -10.22 -13.30
C ARG A 143 -0.89 -10.61 -12.28
N ALA A 144 -1.01 -10.09 -11.06
CA ALA A 144 0.01 -10.22 -10.04
C ALA A 144 -0.36 -11.17 -8.88
N PHE A 145 0.61 -11.94 -8.39
CA PHE A 145 0.55 -12.78 -7.18
C PHE A 145 1.80 -12.56 -6.32
N THR A 146 1.68 -12.34 -5.02
CA THR A 146 2.84 -12.18 -4.13
C THR A 146 3.11 -13.52 -3.43
N PRO A 147 4.03 -14.37 -3.90
CA PRO A 147 4.52 -15.47 -3.07
C PRO A 147 5.17 -14.86 -1.83
N GLY A 148 4.93 -15.43 -0.65
CA GLY A 148 5.46 -14.93 0.63
C GLY A 148 6.98 -14.96 0.69
N ILE A 149 7.61 -13.99 0.03
CA ILE A 149 9.05 -13.84 -0.08
C ILE A 149 9.52 -13.00 1.10
N GLY A 150 10.42 -13.58 1.90
CA GLY A 150 11.06 -12.91 3.01
C GLY A 150 11.97 -11.79 2.49
N VAL A 151 11.92 -10.64 3.16
CA VAL A 151 12.84 -9.55 2.90
C VAL A 151 13.59 -9.24 4.18
N ASP A 152 14.88 -9.52 4.16
CA ASP A 152 15.79 -9.16 5.23
C ASP A 152 16.30 -7.74 4.96
N THR A 153 16.30 -6.90 5.97
CA THR A 153 16.64 -5.49 5.81
C THR A 153 17.75 -5.13 6.78
N GLU A 154 18.81 -4.53 6.23
CA GLU A 154 19.93 -4.00 6.98
C GLU A 154 20.06 -2.50 6.71
N ALA A 155 20.38 -1.75 7.74
CA ALA A 155 20.56 -0.31 7.67
C ALA A 155 21.99 0.06 8.06
N GLU A 156 22.69 0.74 7.17
CA GLU A 156 23.96 1.39 7.45
C GLU A 156 23.79 2.90 7.31
N ALA A 157 24.66 3.70 7.93
CA ALA A 157 24.50 5.15 8.06
C ALA A 157 24.20 5.84 6.71
N GLY A 158 22.92 6.22 6.50
CA GLY A 158 22.46 6.89 5.28
C GLY A 158 22.18 5.98 4.09
N ARG A 159 22.23 4.65 4.24
CA ARG A 159 21.96 3.66 3.19
C ARG A 159 21.14 2.51 3.74
N LEU A 160 19.97 2.27 3.13
CA LEU A 160 19.17 1.08 3.39
C LEU A 160 19.52 0.00 2.37
N ARG A 161 19.72 -1.23 2.84
CA ARG A 161 19.95 -2.41 2.01
C ARG A 161 18.93 -3.49 2.35
N GLY A 162 18.08 -3.84 1.39
CA GLY A 162 17.16 -4.97 1.50
C GLY A 162 17.68 -6.16 0.70
N GLN A 163 17.64 -7.36 1.27
CA GLN A 163 17.81 -8.61 0.55
C GLN A 163 16.47 -9.29 0.39
N VAL A 164 16.05 -9.44 -0.86
CA VAL A 164 14.88 -10.21 -1.23
C VAL A 164 15.32 -11.65 -1.43
N ILE A 165 14.75 -12.61 -0.69
CA ILE A 165 15.10 -14.04 -0.82
C ILE A 165 13.82 -14.88 -0.89
N GLY A 166 13.58 -15.50 -2.05
CA GLY A 166 12.33 -16.20 -2.33
C GLY A 166 12.49 -17.43 -3.20
N ARG A 167 11.56 -18.38 -3.12
CA ARG A 167 11.52 -19.56 -3.99
C ARG A 167 10.37 -19.47 -4.98
N VAL A 168 10.65 -19.71 -6.25
CA VAL A 168 9.63 -19.70 -7.31
C VAL A 168 9.85 -20.83 -8.33
N PRO A 169 8.79 -21.42 -8.95
CA PRO A 169 8.94 -22.43 -10.00
C PRO A 169 9.51 -21.82 -11.30
N PRO A 170 9.72 -22.60 -12.36
CA PRO A 170 10.02 -22.04 -13.68
C PRO A 170 8.90 -21.12 -14.19
N GLY A 171 9.25 -20.04 -14.89
CA GLY A 171 8.27 -19.06 -15.39
C GLY A 171 8.87 -17.68 -15.66
N VAL A 172 7.99 -16.73 -16.00
CA VAL A 172 8.32 -15.30 -16.15
C VAL A 172 7.74 -14.54 -14.98
N TYR A 173 8.51 -13.59 -14.45
CA TYR A 173 8.25 -12.92 -13.18
C TYR A 173 8.57 -11.42 -13.28
N GLN A 174 8.03 -10.65 -12.34
CA GLN A 174 8.52 -9.31 -12.04
C GLN A 174 8.85 -9.23 -10.55
N LEU A 175 10.01 -8.69 -10.20
CA LEU A 175 10.27 -8.24 -8.84
C LEU A 175 9.71 -6.83 -8.73
N GLN A 176 8.55 -6.71 -8.11
CA GLN A 176 7.96 -5.42 -7.77
C GLN A 176 8.51 -4.95 -6.43
N VAL A 177 8.68 -3.65 -6.28
CA VAL A 177 8.93 -2.97 -5.02
C VAL A 177 7.89 -1.87 -4.96
N GLY A 178 6.98 -1.93 -4.00
CA GLY A 178 5.92 -0.95 -3.85
C GLY A 178 6.48 0.45 -3.60
N LYS A 179 5.75 1.48 -4.08
CA LYS A 179 6.04 2.86 -3.70
C LYS A 179 5.78 3.00 -2.20
N THR A 180 6.71 3.63 -1.49
CA THR A 180 6.56 3.94 -0.06
C THR A 180 6.59 5.45 0.15
N ALA A 181 6.39 5.89 1.39
CA ALA A 181 6.66 7.28 1.75
C ALA A 181 8.12 7.68 1.46
N GLN A 182 9.05 6.72 1.39
CA GLN A 182 10.48 6.97 1.19
C GLN A 182 11.02 6.66 -0.20
N SER A 183 10.41 5.73 -0.94
CA SER A 183 10.96 5.21 -2.19
C SER A 183 9.93 5.18 -3.30
N GLN A 184 10.39 5.39 -4.53
CA GLN A 184 9.61 5.12 -5.73
C GLN A 184 9.40 3.62 -5.93
N ALA A 185 8.37 3.26 -6.67
CA ALA A 185 8.18 1.87 -7.07
C ALA A 185 9.24 1.43 -8.08
N VAL A 186 9.65 0.18 -8.00
CA VAL A 186 10.55 -0.46 -8.97
C VAL A 186 9.90 -1.74 -9.47
N SER A 187 10.05 -2.04 -10.77
CA SER A 187 9.62 -3.30 -11.37
C SER A 187 10.77 -3.87 -12.21
N ILE A 188 11.24 -5.06 -11.86
CA ILE A 188 12.37 -5.74 -12.51
C ILE A 188 11.87 -7.06 -13.10
N PRO A 189 11.72 -7.17 -14.44
CA PRO A 189 11.33 -8.43 -15.06
C PRO A 189 12.47 -9.46 -15.00
N PHE A 190 12.13 -10.73 -14.74
CA PHE A 190 13.09 -11.83 -14.80
C PHE A 190 12.43 -13.15 -15.24
N GLU A 191 13.24 -14.09 -15.72
CA GLU A 191 12.79 -15.42 -16.16
C GLU A 191 13.54 -16.49 -15.37
N VAL A 192 12.81 -17.49 -14.86
CA VAL A 192 13.37 -18.69 -14.26
C VAL A 192 13.18 -19.85 -15.23
N LYS A 193 14.29 -20.36 -15.78
CA LYS A 193 14.28 -21.52 -16.65
C LYS A 193 14.20 -22.81 -15.84
N SER A 194 13.58 -23.84 -16.41
CA SER A 194 13.54 -25.17 -15.79
C SER A 194 14.94 -25.68 -15.47
N GLY A 195 15.11 -26.22 -14.26
CA GLY A 195 16.39 -26.71 -13.74
C GLY A 195 17.30 -25.64 -13.10
N THR A 196 16.92 -24.36 -13.15
CA THR A 196 17.65 -23.29 -12.43
C THR A 196 17.46 -23.46 -10.93
N ARG A 197 18.56 -23.63 -10.18
CA ARG A 197 18.50 -23.80 -8.72
C ARG A 197 18.56 -22.48 -7.97
N GLU A 198 19.32 -21.54 -8.50
CA GLU A 198 19.55 -20.23 -7.88
C GLU A 198 19.70 -19.16 -8.98
N LEU A 199 19.11 -17.99 -8.74
CA LEU A 199 19.16 -16.83 -9.62
C LEU A 199 19.39 -15.57 -8.79
N ASP A 200 20.49 -14.88 -9.05
CA ASP A 200 20.77 -13.57 -8.48
C ASP A 200 20.41 -12.48 -9.50
N LEU A 201 19.46 -11.60 -9.14
CA LEU A 201 19.04 -10.46 -9.95
C LEU A 201 20.02 -9.27 -9.83
N GLY A 202 20.98 -9.35 -8.91
CA GLY A 202 21.96 -8.31 -8.66
C GLY A 202 21.45 -7.22 -7.73
N THR A 203 22.07 -6.05 -7.83
CA THR A 203 21.78 -4.88 -6.98
C THR A 203 21.01 -3.83 -7.75
N HIS A 204 19.92 -3.34 -7.16
CA HIS A 204 19.06 -2.30 -7.75
C HIS A 204 18.96 -1.09 -6.83
N GLU A 205 19.35 0.07 -7.36
CA GLU A 205 19.21 1.36 -6.68
C GLU A 205 17.76 1.83 -6.76
N LEU A 206 17.14 1.97 -5.58
CA LEU A 206 15.85 2.60 -5.39
C LEU A 206 16.03 4.12 -5.39
N ARG A 207 15.09 4.82 -6.03
CA ARG A 207 15.02 6.29 -5.95
C ARG A 207 14.17 6.70 -4.76
N ILE A 208 14.62 7.72 -4.04
CA ILE A 208 13.78 8.32 -3.00
C ILE A 208 12.49 8.90 -3.60
N SER A 209 11.40 8.86 -2.84
CA SER A 209 10.15 9.51 -3.20
C SER A 209 10.33 11.04 -3.21
N THR A 210 9.45 11.76 -3.91
CA THR A 210 9.43 13.23 -3.86
C THR A 210 9.29 13.73 -2.42
N LEU A 211 8.44 13.08 -1.62
CA LEU A 211 8.18 13.47 -0.24
C LEU A 211 9.41 13.29 0.66
N ALA A 212 10.14 12.20 0.49
CA ALA A 212 11.40 11.97 1.20
C ALA A 212 12.50 12.94 0.72
N ALA A 213 12.56 13.24 -0.57
CA ALA A 213 13.47 14.24 -1.11
C ALA A 213 13.21 15.66 -0.56
N LEU A 214 11.98 15.95 -0.11
CA LEU A 214 11.64 17.22 0.52
C LEU A 214 12.11 17.32 1.98
N ARG A 215 12.49 16.23 2.64
CA ARG A 215 12.95 16.27 4.04
C ARG A 215 14.14 17.22 4.20
N GLY A 216 14.01 18.15 5.14
CA GLY A 216 14.98 19.23 5.38
C GLY A 216 15.01 20.33 4.30
N GLN A 217 14.24 20.19 3.22
CA GLN A 217 14.14 21.18 2.15
C GLN A 217 12.98 22.15 2.39
N PRO A 218 13.04 23.36 1.81
CA PRO A 218 11.91 24.29 1.83
C PRO A 218 10.63 23.64 1.31
N ALA A 219 9.54 23.80 2.06
CA ALA A 219 8.24 23.26 1.70
C ALA A 219 7.70 23.90 0.41
N PRO A 220 7.28 23.11 -0.60
CA PRO A 220 6.63 23.64 -1.80
C PRO A 220 5.39 24.45 -1.45
N GLU A 221 5.18 25.60 -2.10
CA GLU A 221 4.00 26.43 -1.86
C GLU A 221 2.70 25.70 -2.23
N LEU A 222 1.62 26.07 -1.54
CA LEU A 222 0.28 25.51 -1.74
C LEU A 222 -0.32 26.04 -3.05
N ALA A 223 -0.94 25.16 -3.84
CA ALA A 223 -1.77 25.51 -4.98
C ALA A 223 -3.24 25.44 -4.52
N VAL A 224 -3.88 26.59 -4.36
CA VAL A 224 -5.18 26.70 -3.70
C VAL A 224 -6.26 27.05 -4.71
N HIS A 225 -7.27 26.18 -4.87
CA HIS A 225 -8.50 26.52 -5.60
C HIS A 225 -9.48 27.29 -4.71
N ALA A 226 -9.66 26.84 -3.47
CA ALA A 226 -10.48 27.52 -2.48
C ALA A 226 -9.90 27.36 -1.08
N TRP A 227 -10.10 28.36 -0.21
CA TRP A 227 -9.63 28.37 1.18
C TRP A 227 -10.74 28.75 2.15
N ARG A 228 -10.82 28.07 3.30
CA ARG A 228 -11.64 28.52 4.45
C ARG A 228 -11.08 28.04 5.79
N PRO A 229 -11.34 28.73 6.91
CA PRO A 229 -11.84 30.10 6.96
C PRO A 229 -10.74 31.11 6.63
N GLY A 230 -11.12 32.33 6.29
CA GLY A 230 -10.20 33.43 5.99
C GLY A 230 -9.59 33.36 4.58
N GLU A 231 -8.48 34.06 4.39
CA GLU A 231 -7.79 34.16 3.11
C GLU A 231 -6.62 33.16 2.98
N PRO A 232 -6.27 32.75 1.74
CA PRO A 232 -5.11 31.92 1.48
C PRO A 232 -3.83 32.49 2.09
N LYS A 233 -3.06 31.64 2.76
CA LYS A 233 -1.75 31.99 3.32
C LYS A 233 -0.65 31.34 2.50
N ARG A 234 0.42 32.09 2.23
CA ARG A 234 1.65 31.52 1.67
C ARG A 234 2.46 30.86 2.80
N LEU A 235 3.10 29.73 2.53
CA LEU A 235 3.89 29.02 3.54
C LEU A 235 5.06 29.87 4.02
N THR A 236 5.62 30.69 3.15
CA THR A 236 6.67 31.66 3.52
C THR A 236 6.23 32.69 4.55
N ASP A 237 4.94 33.05 4.59
CA ASP A 237 4.37 33.97 5.58
C ASP A 237 4.11 33.26 6.94
N LEU A 238 4.24 31.94 6.97
CA LEU A 238 4.05 31.11 8.17
C LEU A 238 5.35 30.78 8.90
N ARG A 239 6.51 31.27 8.41
CA ARG A 239 7.79 31.12 9.10
C ARG A 239 7.71 31.60 10.56
N GLY A 240 8.41 30.90 11.44
CA GLY A 240 8.29 31.02 12.90
C GLY A 240 7.20 30.14 13.52
N LYS A 241 6.34 29.52 12.71
CA LYS A 241 5.33 28.56 13.15
C LYS A 241 5.60 27.18 12.58
N VAL A 242 5.23 26.15 13.33
CA VAL A 242 5.14 24.78 12.79
C VAL A 242 3.87 24.70 11.94
N VAL A 243 3.94 24.10 10.75
CA VAL A 243 2.76 23.90 9.89
C VAL A 243 2.47 22.41 9.76
N VAL A 244 1.21 22.02 9.92
CA VAL A 244 0.72 20.66 9.69
C VAL A 244 -0.19 20.68 8.48
N LEU A 245 0.19 19.91 7.45
CA LEU A 245 -0.63 19.67 6.26
C LEU A 245 -1.27 18.29 6.39
N ASP A 246 -2.59 18.21 6.34
CA ASP A 246 -3.35 16.95 6.33
C ASP A 246 -3.95 16.72 4.95
N PHE A 247 -3.38 15.82 4.16
CA PHE A 247 -3.88 15.47 2.83
C PHE A 247 -5.00 14.43 2.95
N TRP A 248 -6.20 14.81 2.51
CA TRP A 248 -7.43 14.04 2.74
C TRP A 248 -8.46 14.22 1.61
N GLY A 249 -9.54 13.43 1.68
CA GLY A 249 -10.67 13.55 0.76
C GLY A 249 -11.97 13.06 1.41
N TYR A 250 -13.11 13.64 1.04
CA TYR A 250 -14.42 13.31 1.63
C TYR A 250 -14.81 11.82 1.47
N TRP A 251 -14.25 11.14 0.47
CA TRP A 251 -14.50 9.74 0.12
C TRP A 251 -13.55 8.77 0.83
N CYS A 252 -12.50 9.28 1.48
CA CYS A 252 -11.47 8.48 2.13
C CYS A 252 -11.91 8.13 3.56
N VAL A 253 -12.46 6.93 3.76
CA VAL A 253 -12.95 6.47 5.07
C VAL A 253 -11.87 6.60 6.17
N PRO A 254 -10.62 6.13 5.99
CA PRO A 254 -9.60 6.28 7.02
C PRO A 254 -9.30 7.75 7.37
N CYS A 255 -9.41 8.66 6.39
CA CYS A 255 -9.24 10.10 6.60
C CYS A 255 -10.34 10.67 7.50
N LEU A 256 -11.59 10.27 7.27
CA LEU A 256 -12.74 10.72 8.05
C LEU A 256 -12.66 10.21 9.50
N GLU A 257 -12.16 8.99 9.70
CA GLU A 257 -12.00 8.35 11.01
C GLU A 257 -10.88 8.94 11.86
N GLN A 258 -9.77 9.36 11.25
CA GLN A 258 -8.69 10.01 11.99
C GLN A 258 -9.03 11.47 12.38
N MET A 259 -9.95 12.11 11.66
CA MET A 259 -10.22 13.55 11.78
C MET A 259 -10.55 13.99 13.22
N PRO A 260 -11.41 13.29 14.00
CA PRO A 260 -11.67 13.66 15.40
C PRO A 260 -10.43 13.68 16.29
N ALA A 261 -9.48 12.78 16.05
CA ALA A 261 -8.22 12.76 16.79
C ALA A 261 -7.33 13.95 16.39
N LEU A 262 -7.27 14.29 15.10
CA LEU A 262 -6.55 15.48 14.63
C LEU A 262 -7.17 16.77 15.20
N MET A 263 -8.50 16.87 15.25
CA MET A 263 -9.22 17.97 15.89
C MET A 263 -8.85 18.11 17.37
N ALA A 264 -8.80 16.99 18.10
CA ALA A 264 -8.39 16.98 19.51
C ALA A 264 -6.92 17.37 19.71
N ILE A 265 -6.02 16.96 18.81
CA ILE A 265 -4.61 17.38 18.86
C ILE A 265 -4.52 18.87 18.55
N ALA A 266 -5.15 19.35 17.46
CA ALA A 266 -5.16 20.75 17.09
C ALA A 266 -5.66 21.65 18.23
N GLU A 267 -6.67 21.19 18.99
CA GLU A 267 -7.17 21.88 20.18
C GLU A 267 -6.09 22.08 21.26
N LYS A 268 -5.29 21.04 21.56
CA LYS A 268 -4.19 21.11 22.55
C LYS A 268 -3.09 22.10 22.15
N PHE A 269 -2.93 22.35 20.85
CA PHE A 269 -1.92 23.25 20.30
C PHE A 269 -2.49 24.61 19.85
N ARG A 270 -3.76 24.92 20.15
CA ARG A 270 -4.43 26.16 19.70
C ARG A 270 -3.66 27.43 20.10
N ASP A 271 -3.12 27.48 21.31
CA ASP A 271 -2.38 28.64 21.85
C ASP A 271 -0.87 28.56 21.59
N GLN A 272 -0.44 27.66 20.72
CA GLN A 272 0.96 27.45 20.36
C GLN A 272 1.20 27.94 18.93
N PRO A 273 2.46 28.21 18.51
CA PRO A 273 2.74 28.68 17.15
C PRO A 273 2.67 27.51 16.15
N VAL A 274 1.49 26.89 16.02
CA VAL A 274 1.18 25.79 15.10
C VAL A 274 0.03 26.21 14.18
N VAL A 275 0.20 25.98 12.88
CA VAL A 275 -0.84 26.22 11.86
C VAL A 275 -1.24 24.89 11.25
N TRP A 276 -2.53 24.65 11.15
CA TRP A 276 -3.10 23.44 10.58
C TRP A 276 -3.81 23.78 9.28
N VAL A 277 -3.52 23.03 8.21
CA VAL A 277 -4.14 23.15 6.90
C VAL A 277 -4.53 21.76 6.40
N ALA A 278 -5.82 21.51 6.30
CA ALA A 278 -6.35 20.28 5.72
C ALA A 278 -6.49 20.45 4.19
N VAL A 279 -5.68 19.72 3.44
CA VAL A 279 -5.60 19.76 1.99
C VAL A 279 -6.55 18.72 1.39
N HIS A 280 -7.73 19.18 0.99
CA HIS A 280 -8.74 18.33 0.36
C HIS A 280 -8.47 18.18 -1.14
N THR A 281 -8.67 16.97 -1.69
CA THR A 281 -8.55 16.68 -3.13
C THR A 281 -9.42 17.61 -4.02
N PRO A 282 -9.07 17.80 -5.32
CA PRO A 282 -9.77 18.72 -6.22
C PRO A 282 -11.13 18.21 -6.73
N ASN A 283 -11.67 17.13 -6.15
CA ASN A 283 -12.85 16.42 -6.65
C ASN A 283 -14.20 16.97 -6.15
N VAL A 284 -14.21 18.23 -5.74
CA VAL A 284 -15.40 19.01 -5.40
C VAL A 284 -15.22 20.41 -5.98
N LYS A 285 -16.29 21.01 -6.51
CA LYS A 285 -16.23 22.31 -7.16
C LYS A 285 -15.94 23.44 -6.17
N ASP A 286 -16.56 23.37 -5.00
CA ASP A 286 -16.51 24.39 -3.96
C ASP A 286 -16.82 23.79 -2.58
N PHE A 287 -16.80 24.65 -1.56
CA PHE A 287 -17.03 24.23 -0.18
C PHE A 287 -18.49 23.88 0.13
N GLN A 288 -19.46 24.35 -0.67
CA GLN A 288 -20.86 23.96 -0.49
C GLN A 288 -21.02 22.49 -0.86
N GLU A 289 -20.50 22.08 -2.00
CA GLU A 289 -20.50 20.67 -2.40
C GLU A 289 -19.76 19.78 -1.38
N LEU A 290 -18.62 20.25 -0.87
CA LEU A 290 -17.89 19.54 0.17
C LEU A 290 -18.73 19.37 1.45
N ASP A 291 -19.41 20.42 1.90
CA ASP A 291 -20.27 20.36 3.09
C ASP A 291 -21.44 19.41 2.92
N ASP A 292 -22.09 19.41 1.75
CA ASP A 292 -23.20 18.52 1.43
C ASP A 292 -22.77 17.05 1.50
N LYS A 293 -21.58 16.73 0.95
CA LYS A 293 -21.01 15.38 0.99
C LYS A 293 -20.58 14.96 2.40
N LEU A 294 -20.19 15.91 3.26
CA LEU A 294 -19.75 15.64 4.63
C LEU A 294 -20.88 15.70 5.66
N ALA A 295 -22.10 16.12 5.30
CA ALA A 295 -23.18 16.36 6.25
C ALA A 295 -23.44 15.16 7.19
N ALA A 296 -23.58 13.95 6.62
CA ALA A 296 -23.80 12.73 7.41
C ALA A 296 -22.59 12.35 8.26
N VAL A 297 -21.37 12.55 7.74
CA VAL A 297 -20.12 12.27 8.46
C VAL A 297 -19.96 13.22 9.64
N ARG A 298 -20.25 14.51 9.43
CA ARG A 298 -20.22 15.53 10.47
C ARG A 298 -21.14 15.18 11.62
N GLU A 299 -22.37 14.78 11.33
CA GLU A 299 -23.35 14.39 12.35
C GLU A 299 -22.92 13.13 13.10
N ARG A 300 -22.56 12.06 12.37
CA ARG A 300 -22.37 10.72 12.96
C ARG A 300 -20.97 10.50 13.56
N LEU A 301 -19.94 10.96 12.86
CA LEU A 301 -18.55 10.67 13.19
C LEU A 301 -17.87 11.85 13.90
N TRP A 302 -18.18 13.09 13.49
CA TRP A 302 -17.56 14.29 14.07
C TRP A 302 -18.45 15.00 15.10
N ARG A 303 -19.57 14.38 15.51
CA ARG A 303 -20.47 14.87 16.58
C ARG A 303 -20.98 16.29 16.34
N GLY A 304 -21.25 16.63 15.07
CA GLY A 304 -21.70 17.95 14.63
C GLY A 304 -20.61 19.03 14.61
N GLN A 305 -19.37 18.72 14.99
CA GLN A 305 -18.31 19.69 15.04
C GLN A 305 -17.78 20.01 13.64
N PRO A 306 -17.57 21.30 13.29
CA PRO A 306 -16.83 21.67 12.09
C PRO A 306 -15.33 21.42 12.30
N LEU A 307 -14.56 21.41 11.21
CA LEU A 307 -13.10 21.39 11.30
C LEU A 307 -12.62 22.70 11.96
N PRO A 308 -11.78 22.64 13.01
CA PRO A 308 -11.34 23.82 13.76
C PRO A 308 -10.17 24.55 13.08
N PHE A 309 -9.67 24.01 11.97
CA PHE A 309 -8.51 24.50 11.24
C PHE A 309 -8.82 24.82 9.79
N ALA A 310 -7.89 25.52 9.12
CA ALA A 310 -8.05 25.86 7.72
C ALA A 310 -8.18 24.59 6.86
N THR A 311 -9.09 24.62 5.90
CA THR A 311 -9.26 23.61 4.86
C THR A 311 -9.08 24.30 3.52
N ILE A 312 -8.31 23.68 2.64
CA ILE A 312 -8.19 24.08 1.24
C ILE A 312 -8.80 23.01 0.35
N ILE A 313 -9.41 23.45 -0.76
CA ILE A 313 -9.57 22.59 -1.94
C ILE A 313 -8.32 22.79 -2.77
N ASP A 314 -7.56 21.73 -2.97
CA ASP A 314 -6.35 21.74 -3.77
C ASP A 314 -6.68 22.12 -5.22
N ALA A 315 -5.79 22.85 -5.88
CA ALA A 315 -5.96 23.18 -7.29
C ALA A 315 -5.88 21.92 -8.16
N PRO A 316 -6.64 21.81 -9.26
CA PRO A 316 -6.44 20.71 -10.20
C PRO A 316 -5.02 20.74 -10.78
N ASP A 317 -4.44 19.57 -11.01
CA ASP A 317 -3.18 19.43 -11.73
C ASP A 317 -3.46 19.09 -13.21
N GLU A 318 -2.74 19.72 -14.14
CA GLU A 318 -2.95 19.50 -15.58
C GLU A 318 -2.50 18.10 -16.05
N GLN A 319 -1.61 17.46 -15.28
CA GLN A 319 -0.98 16.18 -15.63
C GLN A 319 -1.51 15.02 -14.76
N ASP A 320 -2.19 15.34 -13.66
CA ASP A 320 -2.72 14.37 -12.72
C ASP A 320 -4.13 14.77 -12.28
N GLU A 321 -5.15 14.28 -13.00
CA GLU A 321 -6.55 14.58 -12.68
C GLU A 321 -7.01 13.93 -11.36
N GLN A 322 -6.26 12.95 -10.86
CA GLN A 322 -6.61 12.23 -9.63
C GLN A 322 -6.09 12.96 -8.38
N HIS A 323 -4.96 13.63 -8.50
CA HIS A 323 -4.34 14.41 -7.43
C HIS A 323 -4.51 15.92 -7.65
N GLY A 324 -4.44 16.70 -6.57
CA GLY A 324 -4.34 18.15 -6.71
C GLY A 324 -2.89 18.58 -6.87
N ALA A 325 -2.65 19.79 -7.40
CA ALA A 325 -1.33 20.31 -7.67
C ALA A 325 -0.45 20.42 -6.42
N THR A 326 -1.02 20.69 -5.24
CA THR A 326 -0.27 20.62 -3.97
C THR A 326 0.11 19.17 -3.66
N ALA A 327 -0.83 18.23 -3.71
CA ALA A 327 -0.55 16.82 -3.51
C ALA A 327 0.55 16.30 -4.46
N THR A 328 0.52 16.70 -5.73
CA THR A 328 1.55 16.38 -6.73
C THR A 328 2.92 16.95 -6.36
N ARG A 329 3.00 18.22 -5.95
CA ARG A 329 4.25 18.87 -5.50
C ARG A 329 4.89 18.16 -4.31
N TYR A 330 4.07 17.66 -3.39
CA TYR A 330 4.54 16.91 -2.23
C TYR A 330 4.71 15.41 -2.52
N GLY A 331 4.32 14.94 -3.71
CA GLY A 331 4.36 13.53 -4.10
C GLY A 331 3.46 12.63 -3.27
N ILE A 332 2.32 13.15 -2.81
CA ILE A 332 1.34 12.40 -2.02
C ILE A 332 0.67 11.36 -2.92
N GLN A 333 0.53 10.13 -2.41
CA GLN A 333 -0.03 8.98 -3.15
C GLN A 333 -0.87 8.05 -2.27
N LEU A 334 -0.93 8.31 -0.97
CA LEU A 334 -1.77 7.59 -0.03
C LEU A 334 -2.52 8.59 0.85
N TRP A 335 -3.79 8.28 1.10
CA TRP A 335 -4.70 9.10 1.89
C TRP A 335 -5.12 8.28 3.10
N PRO A 336 -5.01 8.80 4.32
CA PRO A 336 -4.46 10.12 4.65
C PRO A 336 -2.93 10.19 4.63
N THR A 337 -2.38 11.39 4.42
CA THR A 337 -0.96 11.69 4.69
C THR A 337 -0.84 12.99 5.46
N LEU A 338 -0.09 12.97 6.57
CA LEU A 338 0.21 14.16 7.37
C LEU A 338 1.65 14.58 7.12
N VAL A 339 1.87 15.81 6.67
CA VAL A 339 3.20 16.40 6.48
C VAL A 339 3.41 17.51 7.50
N VAL A 340 4.54 17.49 8.20
CA VAL A 340 4.91 18.54 9.16
C VAL A 340 6.04 19.39 8.61
N ILE A 341 5.91 20.70 8.73
CA ILE A 341 6.88 21.72 8.32
C ILE A 341 7.36 22.45 9.58
N ASP A 342 8.67 22.62 9.72
CA ASP A 342 9.29 23.29 10.86
C ASP A 342 9.13 24.82 10.83
N GLN A 343 9.61 25.49 11.88
CA GLN A 343 9.55 26.95 12.00
C GLN A 343 10.40 27.70 10.96
N ASN A 344 11.33 27.03 10.28
CA ASN A 344 12.13 27.63 9.20
C ASN A 344 11.42 27.52 7.84
N GLY A 345 10.32 26.78 7.77
CA GLY A 345 9.58 26.50 6.54
C GLY A 345 10.13 25.29 5.78
N ASN A 346 10.86 24.39 6.45
CA ASN A 346 11.39 23.18 5.85
C ASN A 346 10.50 21.97 6.19
N VAL A 347 10.33 21.04 5.26
CA VAL A 347 9.59 19.80 5.52
C VAL A 347 10.38 18.95 6.50
N VAL A 348 9.75 18.56 7.61
CA VAL A 348 10.33 17.65 8.59
C VAL A 348 10.16 16.22 8.09
N ASP A 349 8.91 15.77 7.93
CA ASP A 349 8.57 14.46 7.39
C ASP A 349 7.05 14.25 7.25
N THR A 350 6.65 13.07 6.75
CA THR A 350 5.38 12.44 7.08
C THR A 350 5.34 11.97 8.52
N VAL A 351 4.23 12.21 9.22
CA VAL A 351 4.09 11.82 10.62
C VAL A 351 2.83 11.00 10.80
N ALA A 352 2.98 9.76 11.26
CA ALA A 352 1.83 8.96 11.70
C ALA A 352 1.05 9.72 12.78
N LYS A 353 -0.27 9.68 12.73
CA LYS A 353 -1.18 10.39 13.65
C LYS A 353 -0.77 10.20 15.12
N GLU A 354 -0.38 8.99 15.48
CA GLU A 354 0.04 8.57 16.83
C GLU A 354 1.30 9.31 17.32
N ARG A 355 2.20 9.67 16.40
CA ARG A 355 3.47 10.38 16.67
C ARG A 355 3.35 11.90 16.51
N LEU A 356 2.19 12.42 16.08
CA LEU A 356 2.02 13.82 15.74
C LEU A 356 2.22 14.74 16.95
N GLU A 357 1.59 14.41 18.08
CA GLU A 357 1.70 15.23 19.30
C GLU A 357 3.15 15.31 19.82
N GLU A 358 3.86 14.19 19.84
CA GLU A 358 5.29 14.14 20.22
C GLU A 358 6.15 14.98 19.28
N THR A 359 5.92 14.87 17.97
CA THR A 359 6.66 15.62 16.96
C THR A 359 6.45 17.13 17.12
N LEU A 360 5.20 17.57 17.36
CA LEU A 360 4.90 18.97 17.58
C LEU A 360 5.58 19.51 18.84
N ARG A 361 5.56 18.77 19.96
CA ARG A 361 6.25 19.17 21.20
C ARG A 361 7.76 19.34 20.97
N ARG A 362 8.38 18.36 20.31
CA ARG A 362 9.81 18.39 19.96
C ARG A 362 10.17 19.61 19.13
N LEU A 363 9.39 19.92 18.08
CA LEU A 363 9.65 21.08 17.21
C LEU A 363 9.43 22.43 17.91
N LEU A 364 8.59 22.45 18.94
CA LEU A 364 8.37 23.64 19.77
C LEU A 364 9.35 23.75 20.94
N GLY A 365 10.30 22.82 21.06
CA GLY A 365 11.30 22.79 22.14
C GLY A 365 10.73 22.46 23.52
N ARG A 366 9.70 21.61 23.58
CA ARG A 366 8.96 21.25 24.81
C ARG A 366 9.01 19.77 25.14
#